data_AF-A0A496LAB4-F1
#
_entry.id   AF-A0A496LAB4-F1
#
_cell.length_a   1.000
_cell.length_b   1.000
_cell.length_c   1.000
_cell.angle_alpha   90.00
_cell.angle_beta   90.00
_cell.angle_gamma   90.00
#
_symmetry.space_group_name_H-M   'P 1'
#
loop_
_entity.id
_entity.type
_entity.pdbx_description
1 polymer ?
#
loop_
_entity_poly.entity_id
_entity_poly.type
_entity_poly.pdbx_seq_one_letter_code
_entity_poly.pdbx_strand_id
1 'polypeptide(L)'
;NPAKDFVKILITHDRPYKALNTTLQIYDVTGRFIADKHMKQASLGNRTELTLNFVTDRIPINRGIYFIRIVLSTDGEKSTSKPIKLIIQ
;
A
#
# COMPACT_ATOMS: atom_id res chain seq x y z
N ASN A 1 -2.56 12.94 9.07
CA ASN A 1 -3.08 11.69 9.63
C ASN A 1 -1.89 10.78 9.96
N PRO A 2 -1.26 10.95 11.14
CA PRO A 2 -0.13 10.13 11.53
C PRO A 2 -0.59 8.71 11.86
N ALA A 3 0.13 7.71 11.37
CA ALA A 3 -0.09 6.31 11.68
C ALA A 3 0.83 5.86 12.81
N LYS A 4 0.39 4.90 13.61
CA LYS A 4 1.21 4.26 14.65
C LYS A 4 1.59 2.86 14.20
N ASP A 5 0.64 1.94 14.25
CA ASP A 5 0.90 0.51 14.02
C ASP A 5 0.47 0.03 12.64
N PHE A 6 -0.49 0.72 12.01
CA PHE A 6 -1.03 0.34 10.71
C PHE A 6 -1.60 1.52 9.94
N VAL A 7 -1.78 1.31 8.64
CA VAL A 7 -2.58 2.18 7.76
C VAL A 7 -3.60 1.39 6.98
N LYS A 8 -4.75 2.00 6.75
CA LYS A 8 -5.77 1.52 5.82
C LYS A 8 -5.66 2.28 4.51
N ILE A 9 -5.69 1.53 3.41
CA ILE A 9 -5.59 2.06 2.05
C ILE A 9 -6.85 1.62 1.32
N LEU A 10 -7.62 2.60 0.84
CA LEU A 10 -8.81 2.36 0.04
C LEU A 10 -8.49 2.61 -1.44
N ILE A 11 -8.72 1.60 -2.27
CA ILE A 11 -8.50 1.66 -3.71
C ILE A 11 -9.86 1.56 -4.40
N THR A 12 -10.24 2.59 -5.15
CA THR A 12 -11.41 2.55 -6.03
C THR A 12 -10.94 2.20 -7.45
N HIS A 13 -11.60 1.24 -8.09
CA HIS A 13 -11.23 0.75 -9.42
C HIS A 13 -12.47 0.31 -10.22
N ASP A 14 -12.36 0.29 -11.53
CA ASP A 14 -13.42 -0.09 -12.49
C ASP A 14 -13.57 -1.60 -12.71
N ARG A 15 -12.91 -2.41 -11.87
CA ARG A 15 -12.96 -3.88 -11.92
C ARG A 15 -13.79 -4.46 -10.78
N PRO A 16 -15.13 -4.35 -10.80
CA PRO A 16 -15.94 -4.76 -9.68
C PRO A 16 -15.89 -6.26 -9.45
N TYR A 17 -15.92 -6.67 -8.18
CA TYR A 17 -15.89 -8.07 -7.73
C TYR A 17 -14.66 -8.89 -8.19
N LYS A 18 -13.58 -8.22 -8.64
CA LYS A 18 -12.32 -8.86 -8.99
C LYS A 18 -11.27 -8.58 -7.94
N ALA A 19 -10.57 -9.64 -7.51
CA ALA A 19 -9.43 -9.47 -6.63
C ALA A 19 -8.30 -8.72 -7.35
N LEU A 20 -7.69 -7.76 -6.66
CA LEU A 20 -6.54 -7.02 -7.17
C LEU A 20 -5.26 -7.57 -6.56
N ASN A 21 -4.26 -7.87 -7.40
CA ASN A 21 -2.91 -8.05 -6.91
C ASN A 21 -2.31 -6.65 -6.71
N THR A 22 -1.95 -6.35 -5.48
CA THR A 22 -1.42 -5.05 -5.08
C THR A 22 -0.07 -5.24 -4.41
N THR A 23 0.90 -4.43 -4.79
CA THR A 23 2.19 -4.33 -4.11
C THR A 23 2.30 -2.94 -3.50
N LEU A 24 2.44 -2.88 -2.19
CA LEU A 24 2.70 -1.64 -1.45
C LEU A 24 4.21 -1.50 -1.28
N GLN A 25 4.83 -0.57 -2.01
CA GLN A 25 6.25 -0.29 -1.91
C GLN A 25 6.48 0.88 -0.96
N ILE A 26 7.38 0.71 0.01
CA ILE A 26 7.64 1.69 1.07
C ILE A 26 9.04 2.25 0.88
N TYR A 27 9.15 3.57 0.92
CA TYR A 27 10.38 4.33 0.78
C TYR A 27 10.55 5.29 1.94
N ASP A 28 11.78 5.58 2.34
CA ASP A 28 12.05 6.70 3.26
C ASP A 28 11.95 8.05 2.54
N VAL A 29 12.10 9.14 3.31
CA VAL A 29 12.01 10.52 2.80
C VAL A 29 13.08 10.85 1.75
N THR A 30 14.17 10.09 1.69
CA THR A 30 15.23 10.27 0.67
C THR A 30 14.92 9.52 -0.63
N GLY A 31 13.84 8.73 -0.65
CA GLY A 31 13.48 7.87 -1.78
C GLY A 31 14.16 6.51 -1.76
N ARG A 32 14.87 6.15 -0.68
CA ARG A 32 15.47 4.81 -0.54
C ARG A 32 14.38 3.79 -0.22
N PHE A 33 14.40 2.68 -0.95
CA PHE A 33 13.50 1.56 -0.73
C PHE A 33 13.75 0.92 0.65
N ILE A 34 12.66 0.62 1.37
CA ILE A 34 12.70 -0.02 2.68
C ILE A 34 12.19 -1.46 2.58
N ALA A 35 10.98 -1.62 2.05
CA ALA A 35 10.27 -2.89 1.99
C ALA A 35 9.15 -2.82 0.97
N ASP A 36 8.64 -3.98 0.59
CA ASP A 36 7.35 -4.10 -0.08
C ASP A 36 6.44 -5.11 0.61
N LYS A 37 5.15 -4.98 0.35
CA LYS A 37 4.13 -5.92 0.77
C LYS A 37 3.25 -6.28 -0.40
N HIS A 38 3.27 -7.56 -0.77
CA HIS A 38 2.34 -8.12 -1.73
C HIS A 38 1.04 -8.53 -1.04
N MET A 39 -0.08 -8.14 -1.63
CA MET A 39 -1.42 -8.42 -1.15
C MET A 39 -2.31 -8.80 -2.32
N LYS A 40 -3.17 -9.80 -2.12
CA LYS A 40 -4.26 -10.12 -3.03
C LYS A 40 -5.55 -10.06 -2.26
N GLN A 41 -6.37 -9.06 -2.55
CA GLN A 41 -7.59 -8.80 -1.78
C GLN A 41 -8.79 -8.74 -2.71
N ALA A 42 -9.88 -9.38 -2.30
CA ALA A 42 -11.15 -9.30 -3.00
C ALA A 42 -11.75 -7.89 -2.88
N SER A 43 -12.34 -7.39 -3.96
CA SER A 43 -13.04 -6.11 -3.97
C SER A 43 -14.49 -6.25 -3.50
N LEU A 44 -14.94 -5.33 -2.65
CA LEU A 44 -16.34 -5.12 -2.29
C LEU A 44 -16.95 -4.12 -3.28
N GLY A 45 -17.68 -4.63 -4.27
CA GLY A 45 -18.09 -3.81 -5.42
C GLY A 45 -16.86 -3.30 -6.15
N ASN A 46 -16.72 -1.97 -6.27
CA ASN A 46 -15.62 -1.29 -6.96
C ASN A 46 -14.50 -0.80 -6.02
N ARG A 47 -14.47 -1.29 -4.77
CA ARG A 47 -13.54 -0.86 -3.73
C ARG A 47 -12.76 -2.03 -3.18
N THR A 48 -11.46 -1.84 -3.03
CA THR A 48 -10.57 -2.76 -2.31
C THR A 48 -9.96 -2.03 -1.12
N GLU A 49 -10.17 -2.55 0.09
CA GLU A 49 -9.53 -2.05 1.32
C GLU A 49 -8.33 -2.95 1.67
N LEU A 50 -7.17 -2.33 1.84
CA LEU A 50 -5.94 -3.00 2.26
C LEU A 50 -5.52 -2.45 3.62
N THR A 51 -5.03 -3.33 4.49
CA THR A 51 -4.39 -2.94 5.75
C THR A 51 -2.92 -3.30 5.68
N LEU A 52 -2.05 -2.29 5.81
CA LEU A 52 -0.62 -2.47 5.97
C LEU A 52 -0.31 -2.33 7.46
N ASN A 53 0.11 -3.42 8.11
CA ASN A 53 0.38 -3.44 9.54
C ASN A 53 1.89 -3.54 9.77
N PHE A 54 2.49 -2.48 10.24
CA PHE A 54 3.94 -2.35 10.35
C PHE A 54 4.55 -3.36 11.33
N VAL A 55 3.80 -3.73 12.37
CA VAL A 55 4.23 -4.67 13.40
C VAL A 55 4.08 -6.11 12.90
N THR A 56 2.89 -6.49 12.45
CA THR A 56 2.61 -7.86 11.98
C THR A 56 3.36 -8.20 10.71
N ASP A 57 3.52 -7.23 9.79
CA ASP A 57 4.28 -7.40 8.56
C ASP A 57 5.80 -7.26 8.77
N ARG A 58 6.26 -6.99 10.01
CA ARG A 58 7.66 -6.83 10.39
C ARG A 58 8.41 -5.81 9.53
N ILE A 59 7.74 -4.71 9.19
CA ILE A 59 8.31 -3.66 8.36
C ILE A 59 9.20 -2.79 9.28
N PRO A 60 10.49 -2.61 8.96
CA PRO A 60 11.42 -1.89 9.81
C PRO A 60 11.25 -0.37 9.66
N ILE A 61 10.25 0.18 10.35
CA ILE A 61 9.90 1.60 10.28
C ILE A 61 9.92 2.23 11.66
N ASN A 62 10.66 3.33 11.76
CA ASN A 62 10.72 4.19 12.93
C ASN A 62 9.80 5.40 12.74
N ARG A 63 9.58 6.19 13.80
CA ARG A 63 8.94 7.50 13.71
C ARG A 63 9.59 8.35 12.62
N GLY A 64 8.79 8.96 11.75
CA GLY A 64 9.33 9.73 10.63
C GLY A 64 8.38 9.87 9.44
N ILE A 65 8.92 10.36 8.32
CA ILE A 65 8.18 10.55 7.07
C ILE A 65 8.61 9.47 6.07
N TYR A 66 7.61 8.85 5.44
CA TYR A 66 7.78 7.81 4.43
C TYR A 66 6.90 8.08 3.22
N PHE A 67 7.21 7.41 2.13
CA PHE A 67 6.37 7.39 0.95
C PHE A 67 5.92 5.96 0.65
N ILE A 68 4.62 5.79 0.40
CA ILE A 68 4.07 4.54 -0.10
C ILE A 68 3.71 4.71 -1.56
N ARG A 69 4.14 3.78 -2.41
CA ARG A 69 3.72 3.67 -3.80
C ARG A 69 2.91 2.40 -3.96
N ILE A 70 1.74 2.52 -4.58
CA ILE A 70 0.84 1.39 -4.81
C ILE A 70 1.03 0.94 -6.26
N VAL A 71 1.41 -0.32 -6.44
CA VAL A 71 1.49 -0.97 -7.75
C VAL A 71 0.37 -1.99 -7.84
N LEU A 72 -0.54 -1.78 -8.79
CA LEU A 72 -1.57 -2.74 -9.14
C LEU A 72 -1.08 -3.59 -10.31
N SER A 73 -1.29 -4.90 -10.24
CA SER A 73 -0.97 -5.81 -11.35
C SER A 73 -2.12 -6.77 -11.65
N THR A 74 -2.35 -7.00 -12.93
CA THR A 74 -3.16 -8.11 -13.44
C THR A 74 -2.40 -8.83 -14.53
N ASP A 75 -2.97 -9.89 -15.09
CA ASP A 75 -2.33 -10.61 -16.19
C ASP A 75 -2.11 -9.64 -17.36
N GLY A 76 -0.84 -9.40 -17.70
CA GLY A 76 -0.41 -8.51 -18.79
C GLY A 76 -0.36 -7.01 -18.49
N GLU A 77 -0.94 -6.53 -17.39
CA GLU A 77 -1.08 -5.09 -17.12
C GLU A 77 -0.57 -4.68 -15.73
N LYS A 78 0.02 -3.49 -15.66
CA LYS A 78 0.42 -2.85 -14.41
C LYS A 78 0.00 -1.40 -14.40
N SER A 79 -0.51 -0.94 -13.26
CA SER A 79 -0.77 0.46 -12.99
C SER A 79 -0.05 0.86 -11.70
N THR A 80 0.33 2.13 -11.59
CA THR A 80 1.09 2.59 -10.43
C THR A 80 0.62 3.96 -9.98
N SER A 81 0.44 4.13 -8.67
CA SER A 81 0.03 5.39 -8.09
C SER A 81 1.17 6.41 -8.04
N LYS A 82 0.79 7.68 -7.87
CA LYS A 82 1.72 8.68 -7.31
C LYS A 82 2.10 8.25 -5.88
N PRO A 83 3.32 8.55 -5.41
CA PRO A 83 3.71 8.30 -4.04
C PRO A 83 2.79 9.06 -3.06
N ILE A 84 2.39 8.37 -2.00
CA ILE A 84 1.54 8.90 -0.93
C ILE A 84 2.42 9.14 0.30
N LYS A 85 2.40 10.37 0.82
CA LYS A 85 3.13 10.72 2.04
C LYS A 85 2.47 10.07 3.25
N LEU A 86 3.28 9.39 4.04
CA LEU A 86 2.91 8.79 5.31
C LEU A 86 3.78 9.36 6.43
N ILE A 87 3.17 9.65 7.58
CA ILE A 87 3.87 10.10 8.78
C ILE A 87 3.66 9.04 9.85
N ILE A 88 4.74 8.47 10.39
CA ILE A 88 4.72 7.50 11.49
C ILE A 88 5.03 8.21 12.80
N GLN A 89 4.21 7.99 13.83
CA GLN A 89 4.32 8.56 15.19
C GLN A 89 4.61 7.51 16.26
#